data_AF-W5JHW7-F1
#
_entry.id   AF-W5JHW7-F1
#
_cell.length_a   1.000
_cell.length_b   1.000
_cell.length_c   1.000
_cell.angle_alpha   90.00
_cell.angle_beta   90.00
_cell.angle_gamma   90.00
#
_symmetry.space_group_name_H-M   'P 1'
#
loop_
_entity.id
_entity.type
_entity.pdbx_description
1 polymer ?
#
loop_
_entity_poly.entity_id
_entity_poly.type
_entity_poly.pdbx_seq_one_letter_code
_entity_poly.pdbx_strand_id
1 'polypeptide(L)'
;MVQRLTLRRRLSYNTKSNKRRVVRTPGGRLVYLYVKKQRTLPKCGQCKEKLAGIKPSRPSERPRMSRRLKTVTRTFGGVLCHRCLRERIIRAFLIDEQKVVKVLRAQQQAKTTGKAPKAPKASKTAAKPTKATGKSK
;
A
#
# COMPACT_ATOMS: atom_id res chain seq x y z
N MET A 1 30.13 -32.33 -26.75
CA MET A 1 29.64 -31.01 -27.21
C MET A 1 28.36 -30.65 -26.45
N VAL A 2 28.24 -29.43 -25.90
CA VAL A 2 27.01 -29.00 -25.19
C VAL A 2 25.93 -28.61 -26.20
N GLN A 3 24.69 -29.04 -25.98
CA GLN A 3 23.55 -28.72 -26.86
C GLN A 3 23.26 -27.20 -26.84
N ARG A 4 23.41 -26.52 -27.98
CA ARG A 4 23.03 -25.11 -28.15
C ARG A 4 21.51 -24.98 -28.27
N LEU A 5 20.98 -23.83 -27.86
CA LEU A 5 19.54 -23.59 -27.75
C LEU A 5 19.07 -22.43 -28.61
N THR A 6 17.90 -22.59 -29.21
CA THR A 6 17.24 -21.58 -30.04
C THR A 6 16.10 -20.89 -29.28
N LEU A 7 15.86 -19.61 -29.60
CA LEU A 7 14.79 -18.83 -28.99
C LEU A 7 13.44 -19.24 -29.59
N ARG A 8 12.42 -19.37 -28.74
CA ARG A 8 11.06 -19.73 -29.19
C ARG A 8 10.17 -18.51 -29.46
N ARG A 9 10.56 -17.32 -28.97
CA ARG A 9 9.89 -16.04 -29.23
C ARG A 9 10.67 -15.23 -30.25
N ARG A 10 9.97 -14.36 -30.98
CA ARG A 10 10.56 -13.38 -31.90
C ARG A 10 11.52 -12.37 -31.21
N LEU A 11 11.38 -12.17 -29.90
CA LEU A 11 12.22 -11.26 -29.12
C LEU A 11 13.64 -11.84 -28.93
N SER A 12 14.62 -11.26 -29.60
CA SER A 12 16.03 -11.68 -29.59
C SER A 12 16.82 -11.15 -28.38
N TYR A 13 16.63 -9.88 -28.01
CA TYR A 13 17.42 -9.19 -26.99
C TYR A 13 17.22 -9.69 -25.55
N ASN A 14 18.26 -9.52 -24.73
CA ASN A 14 18.27 -9.89 -23.30
C ASN A 14 17.68 -8.77 -22.42
N THR A 15 16.36 -8.64 -22.43
CA THR A 15 15.64 -7.65 -21.60
C THR A 15 15.07 -8.28 -20.33
N LYS A 16 14.69 -7.44 -19.34
CA LYS A 16 14.08 -7.90 -18.07
C LYS A 16 12.83 -8.75 -18.26
N SER A 17 12.06 -8.56 -19.34
CA SER A 17 10.87 -9.34 -19.69
C SER A 17 11.19 -10.64 -20.46
N ASN A 18 12.38 -10.75 -21.04
CA ASN A 18 12.78 -11.84 -21.92
C ASN A 18 13.80 -12.80 -21.27
N LYS A 19 13.75 -12.92 -19.94
CA LYS A 19 14.56 -13.88 -19.17
C LYS A 19 14.14 -15.31 -19.49
N ARG A 20 15.12 -16.21 -19.54
CA ARG A 20 14.98 -17.60 -20.00
C ARG A 20 15.55 -18.54 -18.93
N ARG A 21 14.95 -19.72 -18.79
CA ARG A 21 15.47 -20.86 -18.01
C ARG A 21 15.68 -22.03 -18.96
N VAL A 22 16.84 -22.67 -18.89
CA VAL A 22 17.10 -23.93 -19.61
C VAL A 22 16.46 -25.07 -18.83
N VAL A 23 15.62 -25.86 -19.50
CA VAL A 23 14.93 -27.00 -18.90
C VAL A 23 15.06 -28.21 -19.81
N ARG A 24 15.33 -29.38 -19.23
CA ARG A 24 15.25 -30.68 -19.91
C ARG A 24 13.77 -31.07 -20.03
N THR A 25 13.30 -31.25 -21.25
CA THR A 25 11.94 -31.74 -21.49
C THR A 25 11.87 -33.25 -21.28
N PRO A 26 10.67 -33.83 -21.05
CA PRO A 26 10.52 -35.28 -20.94
C PRO A 26 11.09 -36.06 -22.13
N GLY A 27 11.06 -35.49 -23.35
CA GLY A 27 11.68 -36.07 -24.54
C GLY A 27 13.20 -35.93 -24.63
N GLY A 28 13.89 -35.65 -23.51
CA GLY A 28 15.35 -35.61 -23.44
C GLY A 28 16.02 -34.41 -24.10
N ARG A 29 15.26 -33.42 -24.61
CA ARG A 29 15.81 -32.24 -25.30
C ARG A 29 15.97 -31.06 -24.32
N LEU A 30 17.07 -30.32 -24.42
CA LEU A 30 17.19 -29.04 -23.73
C LEU A 30 16.41 -27.97 -24.49
N VAL A 31 15.58 -27.18 -23.78
CA VAL A 31 14.74 -26.13 -24.37
C VAL A 31 14.69 -24.91 -23.46
N TYR A 32 14.57 -23.71 -24.04
CA TYR A 32 14.28 -22.48 -23.28
C TYR A 32 12.80 -22.39 -22.86
N LEU A 33 12.57 -22.14 -21.57
CA LEU A 33 11.31 -21.67 -21.03
C LEU A 33 11.42 -20.20 -20.63
N TYR A 34 10.43 -19.41 -21.02
CA TYR A 34 10.39 -17.97 -20.72
C TYR A 34 9.83 -17.72 -19.33
N VAL A 35 10.63 -17.06 -18.49
CA VAL A 35 10.27 -16.78 -17.10
C VAL A 35 9.63 -15.40 -17.02
N LYS A 36 8.48 -15.31 -16.36
CA LYS A 36 7.85 -14.03 -16.04
C LYS A 36 8.72 -13.24 -15.05
N LYS A 37 8.77 -11.91 -15.18
CA LYS A 37 9.34 -11.01 -14.16
C LYS A 37 8.84 -11.40 -12.76
N GLN A 38 9.78 -11.49 -11.81
CA GLN A 38 9.52 -11.78 -10.41
C GLN A 38 8.57 -10.74 -9.82
N ARG A 39 7.69 -11.21 -8.94
CA ARG A 39 6.64 -10.40 -8.33
C ARG A 39 7.18 -9.75 -7.07
N THR A 40 6.88 -8.47 -6.87
CA THR A 40 7.22 -7.76 -5.64
C THR A 40 6.17 -8.03 -4.56
N LEU A 41 6.62 -8.14 -3.31
CA LEU A 41 5.73 -8.23 -2.17
C LEU A 41 5.03 -6.88 -1.95
N PRO A 42 3.73 -6.89 -1.60
CA PRO A 42 3.03 -5.66 -1.26
C PRO A 42 3.62 -5.04 0.00
N LYS A 43 3.78 -3.72 -0.02
CA LYS A 43 4.41 -2.95 1.06
C LYS A 43 3.37 -2.16 1.84
N CYS A 44 3.67 -1.88 3.10
CA CYS A 44 2.90 -0.99 3.95
C CYS A 44 2.92 0.44 3.39
N GLY A 45 1.78 1.13 3.41
CA GLY A 45 1.66 2.50 2.89
C GLY A 45 2.47 3.55 3.66
N GLN A 46 2.75 3.33 4.95
CA GLN A 46 3.53 4.26 5.79
C GLN A 46 4.99 3.81 5.91
N CYS A 47 5.17 2.65 6.53
CA CYS A 47 6.48 2.16 6.94
C CYS A 47 7.24 1.44 5.79
N LYS A 48 6.61 1.23 4.62
CA LYS A 48 7.16 0.52 3.43
C LYS A 48 7.69 -0.90 3.65
N GLU A 49 7.51 -1.44 4.84
CA GLU A 49 7.78 -2.84 5.19
C GLU A 49 6.91 -3.80 4.36
N LYS A 50 7.41 -5.03 4.15
CA LYS A 50 6.67 -6.08 3.43
C LYS A 50 5.49 -6.56 4.28
N LEU A 51 4.29 -6.63 3.70
CA LEU A 51 3.10 -7.09 4.39
C LEU A 51 3.10 -8.63 4.49
N ALA A 52 3.10 -9.13 5.72
CA ALA A 52 2.97 -10.56 6.00
C ALA A 52 1.56 -11.08 5.66
N GLY A 53 1.49 -12.35 5.23
CA GLY A 53 0.23 -13.03 4.94
C GLY A 53 -0.38 -12.75 3.56
N ILE A 54 0.23 -11.88 2.74
CA ILE A 54 -0.29 -11.54 1.41
C ILE A 54 0.61 -12.15 0.34
N LYS A 55 0.02 -12.96 -0.55
CA LYS A 55 0.79 -13.58 -1.64
C LYS A 55 1.18 -12.54 -2.69
N PRO A 56 2.45 -12.49 -3.13
CA PRO A 56 2.86 -11.61 -4.21
C PRO A 56 2.23 -12.08 -5.53
N SER A 57 1.53 -11.18 -6.23
CA SER A 57 0.89 -11.43 -7.51
C SER A 57 1.18 -10.28 -8.48
N ARG A 58 1.11 -10.54 -9.79
CA ARG A 58 1.02 -9.42 -10.75
C ARG A 58 -0.34 -8.73 -10.60
N PRO A 59 -0.45 -7.43 -10.93
CA PRO A 59 -1.74 -6.74 -10.90
C PRO A 59 -2.82 -7.46 -11.71
N SER A 60 -2.49 -7.97 -12.90
CA SER A 60 -3.42 -8.71 -13.77
C SER A 60 -3.81 -10.09 -13.24
N GLU A 61 -3.00 -10.70 -12.37
CA GLU A 61 -3.30 -12.01 -11.76
C GLU A 61 -4.09 -11.86 -10.45
N ARG A 62 -4.09 -10.66 -9.84
CA ARG A 62 -4.77 -10.35 -8.58
C ARG A 62 -6.29 -10.55 -8.61
N PRO A 63 -7.05 -10.18 -9.68
CA PRO A 63 -8.49 -10.47 -9.73
C PRO A 63 -8.79 -11.97 -9.75
N ARG A 64 -7.90 -12.80 -10.33
CA ARG A 64 -8.07 -14.27 -10.41
C ARG A 64 -7.80 -15.01 -9.10
N MET A 65 -7.18 -14.34 -8.12
CA MET A 65 -6.86 -14.93 -6.82
C MET A 65 -8.04 -14.80 -5.84
N SER A 66 -8.20 -15.74 -4.91
CA SER A 66 -9.18 -15.64 -3.84
C SER A 66 -8.86 -14.51 -2.86
N ARG A 67 -9.90 -13.99 -2.17
CA ARG A 67 -9.76 -12.85 -1.25
C ARG A 67 -8.82 -13.14 -0.07
N ARG A 68 -8.87 -14.35 0.50
CA ARG A 68 -8.01 -14.79 1.61
C ARG A 68 -6.52 -14.62 1.32
N LEU A 69 -6.09 -14.75 0.07
CA LEU A 69 -4.68 -14.62 -0.33
C LEU A 69 -4.23 -13.16 -0.54
N LYS A 70 -5.19 -12.23 -0.61
CA LYS A 70 -4.98 -10.81 -0.93
C LYS A 70 -5.00 -9.90 0.29
N THR A 71 -5.66 -10.33 1.37
CA THR A 71 -5.97 -9.49 2.53
C THR A 71 -5.71 -10.23 3.85
N VAL A 72 -5.51 -9.48 4.92
CA VAL A 72 -5.46 -9.99 6.30
C VAL A 72 -6.78 -9.65 7.00
N THR A 73 -7.30 -10.54 7.84
CA THR A 73 -8.55 -10.38 8.58
C THR A 73 -8.39 -9.44 9.78
N ARG A 74 -8.18 -8.15 9.50
CA ARG A 74 -8.16 -7.05 10.48
C ARG A 74 -8.47 -5.72 9.79
N THR A 75 -8.73 -4.67 10.57
CA THR A 75 -8.85 -3.31 10.04
C THR A 75 -7.58 -2.90 9.29
N PHE A 76 -7.73 -2.19 8.17
CA PHE A 76 -6.62 -1.82 7.27
C PHE A 76 -5.72 -2.99 6.80
N GLY A 77 -6.24 -4.22 6.81
CA GLY A 77 -5.55 -5.41 6.31
C GLY A 77 -5.17 -5.27 4.83
N GLY A 78 -3.88 -5.40 4.52
CA GLY A 78 -3.37 -5.22 3.15
C GLY A 78 -2.98 -3.79 2.78
N VAL A 79 -3.17 -2.84 3.68
CA VAL A 79 -2.76 -1.44 3.51
C VAL A 79 -1.68 -1.07 4.53
N LEU A 80 -1.90 -1.44 5.79
CA LEU A 80 -1.00 -1.11 6.91
C LEU A 80 -0.41 -2.37 7.56
N CYS A 81 0.82 -2.24 8.07
CA CYS A 81 1.40 -3.25 8.96
C CYS A 81 0.83 -3.10 10.37
N HIS A 82 1.01 -4.14 11.19
CA HIS A 82 0.43 -4.21 12.54
C HIS A 82 0.96 -3.11 13.47
N ARG A 83 2.23 -2.70 13.29
CA ARG A 83 2.87 -1.62 14.06
C ARG A 83 2.25 -0.26 13.76
N CYS A 84 2.24 0.16 12.48
CA CYS A 84 1.68 1.47 12.12
C CYS A 84 0.14 1.52 12.38
N LEU A 85 -0.56 0.37 12.38
CA LEU A 85 -1.97 0.28 12.79
C LEU A 85 -2.12 0.55 14.30
N ARG A 86 -1.35 -0.12 15.16
CA ARG A 86 -1.37 0.10 16.62
C ARG A 86 -1.11 1.57 16.96
N GLU A 87 -0.10 2.18 16.33
CA GLU A 87 0.21 3.59 16.52
C GLU A 87 -0.96 4.50 16.12
N ARG A 88 -1.66 4.20 15.03
CA ARG A 88 -2.84 4.98 14.62
C ARG A 88 -3.97 4.90 15.63
N ILE A 89 -4.26 3.71 16.16
CA ILE A 89 -5.31 3.54 17.17
C ILE A 89 -4.97 4.35 18.42
N ILE A 90 -3.74 4.19 18.94
CA ILE A 90 -3.31 4.89 20.15
C ILE A 90 -3.29 6.40 19.94
N ARG A 91 -2.74 6.89 18.81
CA ARG A 91 -2.72 8.33 18.51
C ARG A 91 -4.12 8.91 18.38
N ALA A 92 -5.04 8.23 17.69
CA ALA A 92 -6.41 8.69 17.55
C ALA A 92 -7.08 8.82 18.93
N PHE A 93 -6.98 7.77 19.75
CA PHE A 93 -7.52 7.76 21.11
C PHE A 93 -6.96 8.90 21.97
N LEU A 94 -5.63 9.03 22.08
CA LEU A 94 -5.01 10.06 22.91
C LEU A 94 -5.34 11.48 22.45
N ILE A 95 -5.41 11.71 21.14
CA ILE A 95 -5.78 13.02 20.59
C ILE A 95 -7.23 13.36 20.95
N ASP A 96 -8.14 12.40 20.89
CA ASP A 96 -9.54 12.63 21.20
C ASP A 96 -9.75 12.84 22.70
N GLU A 97 -9.07 12.09 23.56
CA GLU A 97 -9.05 12.33 25.01
C GLU A 97 -8.53 13.73 25.36
N GLN A 98 -7.41 14.14 24.74
CA GLN A 98 -6.87 15.49 24.94
C GLN A 98 -7.83 16.59 24.47
N LYS A 99 -8.58 16.36 23.38
CA LYS A 99 -9.60 17.33 22.93
C LYS A 99 -10.74 17.45 23.94
N VAL A 100 -11.25 16.33 24.46
CA VAL A 100 -12.32 16.34 25.46
C VAL A 100 -11.87 17.07 26.73
N VAL A 101 -10.68 16.78 27.25
CA VAL A 101 -10.13 17.45 28.43
C VAL A 101 -9.98 18.96 28.20
N LYS A 102 -9.52 19.38 27.01
CA LYS A 102 -9.41 20.81 26.66
C LYS A 102 -10.77 21.52 26.66
N VAL A 103 -11.80 20.89 26.10
CA VAL A 103 -13.17 21.44 26.07
C VAL A 103 -13.73 21.57 27.49
N LEU A 104 -13.59 20.53 28.33
CA LEU A 104 -14.07 20.55 29.71
C LEU A 104 -13.38 21.63 30.56
N ARG A 105 -12.05 21.76 30.43
CA ARG A 105 -11.29 22.82 31.12
C ARG A 105 -11.74 24.22 30.69
N ALA A 106 -11.98 24.43 29.39
CA ALA A 106 -12.48 25.71 28.88
C ALA A 106 -13.89 26.03 29.42
N GLN A 107 -14.78 25.03 29.51
CA GLN A 107 -16.12 25.20 30.09
C GLN A 107 -16.07 25.50 31.59
N GLN A 108 -15.18 24.85 32.35
CA GLN A 108 -15.01 25.12 33.77
C GLN A 108 -14.49 26.54 34.01
N GLN A 109 -13.48 26.99 33.26
CA GLN A 109 -12.96 28.36 33.35
C GLN A 109 -14.04 29.40 33.03
N ALA A 110 -14.84 29.16 32.00
CA ALA A 110 -15.95 30.05 31.65
C ALA A 110 -17.02 30.13 32.77
N LYS A 111 -17.30 29.02 33.45
CA LYS A 111 -18.22 28.97 34.60
C LYS A 111 -17.66 29.70 35.82
N THR A 112 -16.37 29.54 36.16
CA THR A 112 -15.76 30.16 37.34
C THR A 112 -15.56 31.67 37.20
N THR A 113 -15.32 32.17 35.99
CA THR A 113 -15.12 33.62 35.77
C THR A 113 -16.42 34.42 35.62
N GLY A 114 -17.59 33.80 35.77
CA GLY A 114 -18.89 34.49 35.72
C GLY A 114 -19.15 35.29 34.43
N LYS A 115 -18.41 35.00 33.34
CA LYS A 115 -18.46 35.77 32.09
C LYS A 115 -18.94 34.85 30.96
N ALA A 116 -20.09 35.20 30.39
CA ALA A 116 -20.71 34.46 29.29
C ALA A 116 -19.70 34.20 28.15
N PRO A 117 -19.61 32.98 27.58
CA PRO A 117 -18.63 32.67 26.57
C PRO A 117 -18.93 33.42 25.27
N LYS A 118 -17.99 34.28 24.84
CA LYS A 118 -17.97 34.81 23.46
C LYS A 118 -17.66 33.66 22.50
N ALA A 119 -18.54 33.45 21.52
CA ALA A 119 -18.42 32.41 20.50
C ALA A 119 -17.04 32.48 19.79
N PRO A 120 -16.37 31.33 19.55
CA PRO A 120 -15.17 31.32 18.73
C PRO A 120 -15.55 31.63 17.28
N LYS A 121 -15.05 32.76 16.75
CA LYS A 121 -15.14 33.09 15.33
C LYS A 121 -14.44 31.98 14.52
N ALA A 122 -15.17 31.38 13.59
CA ALA A 122 -14.63 30.43 12.62
C ALA A 122 -13.49 31.09 11.84
N SER A 123 -12.26 30.68 12.09
CA SER A 123 -11.12 31.02 11.26
C SER A 123 -11.19 30.18 9.98
N LYS A 124 -11.61 30.85 8.90
CA LYS A 124 -11.45 30.38 7.52
C LYS A 124 -9.98 30.01 7.31
N THR A 125 -9.67 28.72 7.23
CA THR A 125 -8.38 28.27 6.68
C THR A 125 -8.62 27.91 5.22
N ALA A 126 -7.90 28.65 4.37
CA ALA A 126 -7.97 28.65 2.92
C ALA A 126 -7.94 27.24 2.32
N ALA A 127 -8.90 26.97 1.44
CA ALA A 127 -8.80 25.91 0.46
C ALA A 127 -7.58 26.19 -0.43
N LYS A 128 -6.57 25.32 -0.35
CA LYS A 128 -5.44 25.32 -1.28
C LYS A 128 -5.95 24.78 -2.63
N PRO A 129 -5.85 25.52 -3.75
CA PRO A 129 -6.27 25.00 -5.04
C PRO A 129 -5.30 23.90 -5.47
N THR A 130 -5.81 22.67 -5.61
CA THR A 130 -5.10 21.62 -6.34
C THR A 130 -5.11 22.00 -7.82
N LYS A 131 -3.94 22.42 -8.30
CA LYS A 131 -3.62 22.66 -9.71
C LYS A 131 -3.97 21.38 -10.49
N ALA A 132 -5.01 21.45 -11.31
CA ALA A 132 -5.32 20.44 -12.31
C ALA A 132 -4.17 20.40 -13.30
N THR A 133 -3.33 19.37 -13.25
CA THR A 133 -2.40 19.07 -14.34
C THR A 133 -3.22 18.62 -15.53
N GLY A 134 -3.13 19.43 -16.60
CA GLY A 134 -3.86 19.29 -17.83
C GLY A 134 -3.74 17.91 -18.46
N LYS A 135 -4.86 17.52 -19.04
CA LYS A 135 -5.00 16.48 -20.05
C LYS A 135 -4.26 17.00 -21.30
N SER A 136 -3.06 16.50 -21.56
CA SER A 136 -2.40 16.59 -22.87
C SER A 136 -2.65 15.29 -23.62
N LYS A 137 -3.08 15.46 -24.88
CA LYS A 137 -3.39 14.51 -25.95
C LYS A 137 -2.94 13.05 -25.77
#